data_AF-A0A4R4WTB1-F1
#
_entry.id   AF-A0A4R4WTB1-F1
#
_cell.length_a   1.000
_cell.length_b   1.000
_cell.length_c   1.000
_cell.angle_alpha   90.00
_cell.angle_beta   90.00
_cell.angle_gamma   90.00
#
_symmetry.space_group_name_H-M   'P 1'
#
loop_
_entity.id
_entity.type
_entity.pdbx_description
1 polymer ?
#
loop_
_entity_poly.entity_id
_entity_poly.type
_entity_poly.pdbx_seq_one_letter_code
_entity_poly.pdbx_strand_id
1 'polypeptide(L)' 'MDAMQYEITLPTDYDMGIIRRRVETTGHRMDDFEGLGVKAYLVQDRANGAMVNQYAPFYLWNDSAGM' A
#
# COMPACT_ATOMS: atom_id res chain seq x y z
N MET A 1 12.43 4.91 14.38
CA MET A 1 11.26 4.90 13.47
C MET A 1 11.78 4.79 12.06
N ASP A 2 11.38 3.75 11.35
CA ASP A 2 11.83 3.45 9.99
C ASP A 2 10.64 3.46 9.03
N ALA A 3 10.78 4.18 7.93
CA ALA A 3 9.75 4.28 6.90
C ALA A 3 10.09 3.36 5.72
N MET A 4 9.12 2.56 5.31
CA MET A 4 9.23 1.68 4.14
C MET A 4 8.12 2.00 3.16
N GLN A 5 8.51 2.27 1.91
CA GLN A 5 7.60 2.37 0.77
C GLN A 5 8.19 1.59 -0.40
N TYR A 6 7.34 0.85 -1.09
CA TYR A 6 7.72 0.22 -2.35
C TYR A 6 6.62 0.42 -3.37
N GLU A 7 7.03 0.73 -4.59
CA GLU A 7 6.14 1.09 -5.69
C GLU A 7 5.98 -0.07 -6.66
N ILE A 8 4.72 -0.42 -6.95
CA ILE A 8 4.36 -1.44 -7.93
C ILE A 8 3.60 -0.74 -9.06
N THR A 9 4.31 -0.48 -10.15
CA THR A 9 3.70 0.05 -11.38
C THR A 9 2.92 -1.05 -12.07
N LEU A 10 1.67 -0.76 -12.42
CA LEU A 10 0.74 -1.69 -13.03
C LEU A 10 0.48 -1.31 -14.50
N PRO A 11 0.04 -2.27 -15.34
CA PRO A 11 -0.38 -1.99 -16.71
C PRO A 11 -1.41 -0.85 -16.78
N THR A 12 -1.41 -0.12 -17.90
CA THR A 12 -2.30 1.04 -18.07
C THR A 12 -3.78 0.68 -18.13
N ASP A 13 -4.10 -0.57 -18.46
CA ASP A 13 -5.44 -1.16 -18.53
C ASP A 13 -5.76 -2.04 -17.31
N TYR A 14 -4.89 -2.08 -16.30
CA TYR A 14 -5.11 -2.86 -15.08
C TYR A 14 -6.37 -2.36 -14.34
N ASP A 15 -7.23 -3.30 -13.93
CA ASP A 15 -8.39 -2.98 -13.10
C ASP A 15 -7.97 -2.61 -11.67
N MET A 16 -7.89 -1.30 -11.41
CA MET A 16 -7.53 -0.75 -10.10
C MET A 16 -8.58 -1.04 -9.01
N GLY A 17 -9.78 -1.52 -9.38
CA GLY A 17 -10.75 -2.10 -8.44
C GLY A 17 -10.20 -3.32 -7.70
N ILE A 18 -9.33 -4.10 -8.34
CA ILE A 18 -8.66 -5.26 -7.71
C ILE A 18 -7.78 -4.81 -6.54
N ILE A 19 -7.00 -3.73 -6.72
CA ILE A 19 -6.15 -3.17 -5.66
C ILE A 19 -7.01 -2.65 -4.50
N ARG A 20 -8.06 -1.87 -4.79
CA ARG A 20 -8.98 -1.35 -3.77
C ARG A 20 -9.60 -2.48 -2.96
N ARG A 21 -10.14 -3.50 -3.65
CA ARG A 21 -10.73 -4.68 -3.02
C ARG A 21 -9.72 -5.44 -2.16
N ARG A 22 -8.48 -5.59 -2.62
CA ARG A 22 -7.40 -6.22 -1.84
C ARG A 22 -7.14 -5.46 -0.55
N VAL A 23 -7.02 -4.13 -0.61
CA VAL A 23 -6.80 -3.29 0.57
C VAL A 23 -7.95 -3.43 1.57
N GLU A 24 -9.20 -3.33 1.11
CA GLU A 24 -10.39 -3.48 1.96
C GLU A 24 -10.44 -4.86 2.65
N THR A 25 -10.11 -5.93 1.92
CA THR A 25 -10.28 -7.31 2.40
C THR A 25 -9.09 -7.85 3.17
N THR A 26 -7.89 -7.33 2.94
CA THR A 26 -6.65 -7.90 3.51
C THR A 26 -5.78 -6.89 4.24
N GLY A 27 -6.08 -5.59 4.14
CA GLY A 27 -5.28 -4.55 4.79
C GLY A 27 -5.17 -4.74 6.29
N HIS A 28 -6.25 -5.13 6.97
CA HIS A 28 -6.29 -5.35 8.42
C HIS A 28 -5.37 -6.48 8.92
N ARG A 29 -4.90 -7.38 8.04
CA ARG A 29 -4.08 -8.53 8.45
C ARG A 29 -2.75 -8.15 9.11
N MET A 30 -2.28 -6.93 8.89
CA MET A 30 -1.07 -6.39 9.50
C MET A 30 -1.34 -5.51 10.74
N ASP A 31 -2.59 -5.36 11.20
CA ASP A 31 -2.92 -4.45 12.32
C ASP A 31 -2.18 -4.82 13.61
N ASP A 32 -1.96 -6.11 13.85
CA ASP A 32 -1.35 -6.62 15.08
C ASP A 32 0.15 -6.90 14.95
N PHE A 33 0.81 -6.41 13.91
CA PHE A 33 2.25 -6.61 13.74
C PHE A 33 3.01 -5.78 14.79
N GLU A 34 3.82 -6.46 15.60
CA GLU A 34 4.60 -5.81 16.66
C GLU A 34 5.51 -4.73 16.07
N GLY A 35 5.47 -3.52 16.64
CA GLY A 35 6.27 -2.39 16.19
C GLY A 35 5.70 -1.63 14.99
N LEU A 36 4.65 -2.11 14.30
CA LEU A 36 4.02 -1.35 13.22
C LEU A 36 3.20 -0.18 13.80
N GLY A 37 3.63 1.06 13.52
CA GLY A 37 2.95 2.25 14.00
C GLY A 37 1.85 2.73 13.04
N VAL A 38 2.19 2.85 11.75
CA VAL A 38 1.27 3.32 10.71
C VAL A 38 1.41 2.43 9.49
N LYS A 39 0.27 2.13 8.85
CA LYS A 39 0.23 1.62 7.48
C LYS A 39 -0.71 2.46 6.63
N ALA A 40 -0.31 2.68 5.40
CA ALA A 40 -1.12 3.32 4.37
C ALA A 40 -0.95 2.59 3.05
N TYR A 41 -2.06 2.41 2.33
CA TYR A 41 -2.06 1.76 1.03
C TYR A 41 -2.33 2.80 -0.04
N LEU A 42 -1.26 3.31 -0.66
CA LEU A 42 -1.34 4.42 -1.60
C LEU A 42 -1.66 3.89 -3.01
N VAL A 43 -2.45 4.66 -3.75
CA VAL A 43 -2.91 4.31 -5.11
C VAL A 43 -2.80 5.51 -6.03
N GLN A 44 -2.18 5.31 -7.19
CA GLN A 44 -2.32 6.17 -8.35
C GLN A 44 -3.19 5.44 -9.38
N ASP A 45 -4.20 6.13 -9.92
CA ASP A 45 -5.17 5.54 -10.83
C ASP A 45 -5.42 6.47 -12.03
N ARG A 46 -5.09 5.99 -13.23
CA ARG A 46 -5.25 6.74 -14.48
C ARG A 46 -6.71 7.09 -14.76
N ALA A 47 -7.65 6.25 -14.36
CA ALA A 47 -9.08 6.55 -14.51
C ALA A 47 -9.51 7.76 -13.66
N ASN A 48 -8.72 8.10 -12.64
CA ASN A 48 -8.92 9.25 -11.76
C ASN A 48 -7.90 10.38 -12.00
N GLY A 49 -7.28 10.42 -13.19
CA GLY A 49 -6.40 11.51 -13.61
C GLY A 49 -4.93 11.38 -13.23
N ALA A 50 -4.50 10.26 -12.65
CA ALA A 50 -3.07 10.02 -12.42
C ALA A 50 -2.32 9.69 -13.72
N MET A 51 -1.00 9.87 -13.71
CA MET A 51 -0.15 9.57 -14.87
C MET A 51 0.05 8.06 -15.08
N VAL A 52 0.00 7.26 -14.02
CA VAL A 52 0.23 5.81 -14.05
C VAL A 52 -0.76 5.09 -13.14
N ASN A 53 -0.98 3.81 -13.42
CA ASN A 53 -1.60 2.91 -12.46
C ASN A 53 -0.49 2.41 -11.53
N GLN A 54 -0.60 2.67 -10.24
CA GLN A 54 0.42 2.27 -9.27
C GLN A 54 -0.21 1.94 -7.93
N TYR A 55 0.33 0.91 -7.28
CA TYR A 55 0.04 0.57 -5.90
C TYR A 55 1.33 0.70 -5.09
N ALA A 56 1.30 1.46 -3.99
CA ALA A 56 2.46 1.72 -3.17
C ALA A 56 2.12 1.62 -1.68
N PRO A 57 2.29 0.44 -1.05
CA PRO A 57 2.22 0.31 0.39
C PRO A 57 3.27 1.17 1.08
N PHE A 58 2.86 1.82 2.15
CA PHE A 58 3.70 2.60 3.04
C PHE A 58 3.53 2.10 4.47
N TYR A 59 4.65 1.91 5.17
CA TYR A 59 4.69 1.49 6.57
C TYR A 59 5.64 2.40 7.35
N LEU A 60 5.23 2.79 8.56
CA LEU A 60 6.09 3.43 9.54
C LEU A 60 6.20 2.51 10.75
N TRP A 61 7.42 2.02 10.99
CA TRP A 61 7.75 1.14 12.10
C TRP A 61 8.33 1.95 13.24
N ASN A 62 7.91 1.67 14.47
CA ASN A 62 8.49 2.26 15.67
C ASN A 62 9.82 1.59 16.04
N ASP A 63 9.93 0.29 15.76
CA ASP A 63 11.09 -0.57 16.00
C ASP A 63 11.33 -1.45 14.76
N SER A 64 12.59 -1.62 14.37
CA SER A 64 13.01 -2.43 13.23
C SER A 64 12.99 -3.93 13.52
N ALA A 65 12.85 -4.35 14.77
CA ALA A 65 12.68 -5.76 15.14
C ALA A 65 11.42 -6.41 14.51
N GLY A 66 10.41 -5.61 14.17
CA GLY A 66 9.17 -6.06 13.53
C GLY A 66 9.18 -6.04 11.99
N MET A 67 10.24 -5.52 11.37
CA MET A 67 10.38 -5.44 9.89
C MET A 67 10.77 -6.77 9.25
#